data_AF-A0A373BRM5-F1
#
_entry.id   AF-A0A373BRM5-F1
#
_cell.length_a   1.000
_cell.length_b   1.000
_cell.length_c   1.000
_cell.angle_alpha   90.00
_cell.angle_beta   90.00
_cell.angle_gamma   90.00
#
_symmetry.space_group_name_H-M   'P 1'
#
loop_
_entity.id
_entity.type
_entity.pdbx_description
1 polymer ?
#
loop_
_entity_poly.entity_id
_entity_poly.type
_entity_poly.pdbx_seq_one_letter_code
_entity_poly.pdbx_strand_id
1 'polypeptide(L)'
;MPEERYITIVSERKTIALRVSTILYVLMNGKYANIHVLGDQVYRTTMTLREIEEKIGDGFLRVHRGCLVAVMAIHNVTDTINLSNGESLGYTARKKGEIMKTLRNAQQDVIRGFQNHGVPMTDDEYHDYYRSFDQLPFAFTDIEMVFDEEKRAVDWIFRYGNPELARLEKLPLDRLIGNSFGSLFSNMDSKWLRSYERAVLYGEKLELIDYSPEIDTNLKVTCFPTFPGHCGCILFNISEIEFVSSSQ
;
A
#
# COMPACT_ATOMS: atom_id res chain seq x y z
N MET A 1 15.52 -6.44 -6.34
CA MET A 1 15.16 -5.38 -5.39
C MET A 1 15.61 -4.06 -5.98
N PRO A 2 14.75 -3.05 -6.13
CA PRO A 2 15.21 -1.73 -6.58
C PRO A 2 16.24 -1.18 -5.57
N GLU A 3 17.30 -0.55 -6.06
CA GLU A 3 18.35 0.03 -5.21
C GLU A 3 17.75 0.98 -4.18
N GLU A 4 18.14 0.82 -2.91
CA GLU A 4 17.70 1.71 -1.85
C GLU A 4 18.31 3.10 -2.05
N ARG A 5 17.50 4.06 -2.49
CA ARG A 5 17.91 5.45 -2.68
C ARG A 5 17.79 6.23 -1.36
N TYR A 6 18.81 7.01 -1.06
CA TYR A 6 18.86 7.87 0.12
C TYR A 6 19.11 9.34 -0.25
N ILE A 7 18.55 10.26 0.53
CA ILE A 7 18.90 11.68 0.52
C ILE A 7 19.57 12.04 1.84
N THR A 8 20.76 12.60 1.77
CA THR A 8 21.47 13.12 2.95
C THR A 8 21.10 14.57 3.19
N ILE A 9 20.62 14.88 4.38
CA ILE A 9 20.25 16.23 4.82
C ILE A 9 20.99 16.62 6.09
N VAL A 10 21.04 17.92 6.38
CA VAL A 10 21.44 18.42 7.70
C VAL A 10 20.20 18.93 8.43
N SER A 11 19.88 18.31 9.55
CA SER A 11 18.75 18.67 10.41
C SER A 11 19.25 18.82 11.85
N GLU A 12 18.93 19.93 12.51
CA GLU A 12 19.36 20.20 13.89
C GLU A 12 20.88 19.99 14.14
N ARG A 13 21.70 20.41 13.17
CA ARG A 13 23.18 20.24 13.16
C ARG A 13 23.66 18.78 13.09
N LYS A 14 22.76 17.83 12.81
CA LYS A 14 23.09 16.42 12.57
C LYS A 14 22.92 16.09 11.09
N THR A 15 23.84 15.29 10.55
CA THR A 15 23.71 14.71 9.22
C THR A 15 22.84 13.48 9.31
N ILE A 16 21.76 13.44 8.53
CA ILE A 16 20.78 12.35 8.53
C ILE A 16 20.63 11.84 7.10
N ALA A 17 20.75 10.53 6.91
CA ALA A 17 20.42 9.87 5.66
C ALA A 17 18.97 9.40 5.72
N LEU A 18 18.11 9.98 4.88
CA LEU A 18 16.70 9.61 4.78
C LEU A 18 16.51 8.68 3.60
N ARG A 19 15.81 7.57 3.81
CA ARG A 19 15.41 6.67 2.73
C ARG A 19 14.32 7.35 1.89
N VAL A 20 14.55 7.52 0.60
CA VAL A 20 13.64 8.28 -0.28
C VAL A 20 12.24 7.66 -0.29
N SER A 21 12.13 6.33 -0.24
CA SER A 21 10.85 5.62 -0.21
C SER A 21 10.02 5.86 1.06
N THR A 22 10.59 6.48 2.09
CA THR A 22 9.86 6.84 3.32
C THR A 22 9.32 8.27 3.30
N ILE A 23 9.74 9.10 2.35
CA ILE A 23 9.32 10.50 2.26
C ILE A 23 7.94 10.57 1.62
N LEU A 24 6.98 11.17 2.33
CA LEU A 24 5.61 11.38 1.86
C LEU A 24 5.49 12.68 1.07
N TYR A 25 6.01 13.77 1.63
CA TYR A 25 6.01 15.07 0.99
C TYR A 25 7.04 16.01 1.62
N VAL A 26 7.31 17.10 0.92
CA VAL A 26 8.22 18.17 1.37
C VAL A 26 7.49 19.49 1.24
N LEU A 27 7.42 20.24 2.34
CA LEU A 27 6.75 21.54 2.42
C LEU A 27 7.74 22.64 2.83
N MET A 28 7.79 23.71 2.05
CA MET A 28 8.60 24.88 2.36
C MET A 28 7.92 25.75 3.42
N ASN A 29 8.64 26.04 4.50
CA ASN A 29 8.26 27.01 5.52
C ASN A 29 9.36 28.09 5.63
N GLY A 30 9.16 29.20 4.91
CA GLY A 30 10.17 30.25 4.77
C GLY A 30 11.44 29.73 4.08
N LYS A 31 12.57 29.84 4.77
CA LYS A 31 13.89 29.37 4.27
C LYS A 31 14.17 27.89 4.55
N TYR A 32 13.23 27.18 5.16
CA TYR A 32 13.42 25.79 5.56
C TYR A 32 12.48 24.87 4.76
N ALA A 33 12.97 23.68 4.43
CA ALA A 33 12.15 22.59 3.95
C ALA A 33 11.85 21.63 5.10
N ASN A 34 10.57 21.33 5.30
CA ASN A 34 10.11 20.27 6.19
C ASN A 34 9.86 19.02 5.35
N ILE A 35 10.59 17.94 5.64
CA ILE A 35 10.48 16.64 4.96
C ILE A 35 9.66 15.73 5.86
N HIS A 36 8.45 15.42 5.44
CA HIS A 36 7.52 14.55 6.16
C HIS A 36 7.75 13.11 5.72
N VAL A 37 8.04 12.23 6.65
CA VAL A 37 8.29 10.80 6.39
C VAL A 37 7.22 9.92 7.06
N LEU A 38 7.19 8.64 6.70
CA LEU A 38 6.37 7.63 7.38
C LEU A 38 6.66 7.60 8.89
N GLY A 39 5.61 7.48 9.70
CA GLY A 39 5.70 7.39 11.17
C GLY A 39 5.73 8.73 11.89
N ASP A 40 5.00 9.73 11.37
CA ASP A 40 4.80 11.08 11.95
C ASP A 40 6.07 11.91 12.19
N GLN A 41 7.22 11.45 11.70
CA GLN A 41 8.48 12.18 11.83
C GLN A 41 8.61 13.24 10.75
N VAL A 42 9.14 14.40 11.14
CA VAL A 42 9.38 15.54 10.26
C VAL A 42 10.81 16.03 10.44
N TYR A 43 11.57 16.06 9.33
CA TYR A 43 12.93 16.56 9.34
C TYR A 43 13.02 17.93 8.69
N ARG A 44 13.60 18.88 9.40
CA ARG A 44 13.79 20.25 8.92
C ARG A 44 15.20 20.43 8.36
N THR A 45 15.31 20.95 7.15
CA THR A 45 16.61 21.25 6.50
C THR A 45 16.60 22.66 5.88
N THR A 46 17.78 23.24 5.65
CA THR A 46 17.94 24.50 4.90
C THR A 46 18.09 24.28 3.39
N MET A 47 18.06 23.01 2.93
CA MET A 47 18.06 22.71 1.51
C MET A 47 16.85 23.35 0.84
N THR A 48 17.08 23.87 -0.36
CA THR A 48 16.03 24.40 -1.22
C THR A 48 15.18 23.28 -1.79
N LEU A 49 13.93 23.59 -2.14
CA LEU A 49 13.04 22.60 -2.75
C LEU A 49 13.64 21.99 -4.02
N ARG A 50 14.37 22.78 -4.81
CA ARG A 50 15.02 22.33 -6.05
C ARG A 50 16.14 21.32 -5.79
N GLU A 51 17.00 21.58 -4.81
CA GLU A 51 18.08 20.64 -4.44
C GLU A 51 17.50 19.31 -3.95
N ILE A 52 16.37 19.36 -3.24
CA ILE A 52 15.66 18.17 -2.79
C ILE A 52 15.05 17.43 -4.00
N GLU A 53 14.35 18.14 -4.89
CA GLU A 53 13.74 17.61 -6.12
C GLU A 53 14.77 16.83 -6.98
N GLU A 54 15.94 17.43 -7.22
CA GLU A 54 17.04 16.80 -7.98
C GLU A 54 17.58 15.53 -7.29
N LYS A 55 17.55 15.46 -5.95
CA LYS A 55 18.08 14.33 -5.17
C LYS A 55 17.09 13.19 -4.98
N ILE A 56 15.79 13.47 -4.86
CA ILE A 56 14.75 12.44 -4.66
C ILE A 56 14.29 11.80 -5.97
N GLY A 57 14.36 12.53 -7.10
CA GLY A 57 14.05 12.02 -8.44
C GLY A 57 12.57 11.98 -8.80
N ASP A 58 12.26 11.29 -9.90
CA ASP A 58 10.99 11.41 -10.64
C ASP A 58 9.76 10.79 -9.94
N GLY A 59 9.95 10.11 -8.81
CA GLY A 59 8.86 9.59 -7.98
C GLY A 59 8.06 10.68 -7.23
N PHE A 60 8.43 11.95 -7.40
CA PHE A 60 7.82 13.09 -6.72
C PHE A 60 7.25 14.10 -7.71
N LEU A 61 6.12 14.70 -7.33
CA LEU A 61 5.44 15.72 -8.11
C LEU A 61 5.44 17.06 -7.39
N ARG A 62 5.76 18.13 -8.12
CA ARG A 62 5.63 19.49 -7.62
C ARG A 62 4.21 20.03 -7.80
N VAL A 63 3.47 20.10 -6.69
CA VAL A 63 2.03 20.43 -6.69
C VAL A 63 1.76 21.92 -6.51
N HIS A 64 2.71 22.65 -5.93
CA HIS A 64 2.80 24.11 -6.00
C HIS A 64 4.24 24.58 -5.74
N ARG A 65 4.48 25.90 -5.72
CA ARG A 65 5.84 26.49 -5.64
C ARG A 65 6.69 26.01 -4.46
N GLY A 66 6.06 25.54 -3.39
CA GLY A 66 6.69 25.19 -2.12
C GLY A 66 6.39 23.76 -1.67
N CYS A 67 5.87 22.89 -2.54
CA CYS A 67 5.49 21.55 -2.14
C CYS A 67 5.82 20.51 -3.21
N LEU A 68 6.50 19.45 -2.78
CA LEU A 68 6.73 18.20 -3.50
C LEU A 68 5.97 17.10 -2.78
N VAL A 69 5.30 16.22 -3.51
CA VAL A 69 4.59 15.06 -2.95
C VAL A 69 5.10 13.80 -3.62
N ALA A 70 5.35 12.73 -2.85
CA ALA A 70 5.61 11.43 -3.43
C ALA A 70 4.34 10.96 -4.15
N VAL A 71 4.45 10.57 -5.42
CA VAL A 71 3.29 10.12 -6.19
C VAL A 71 2.66 8.89 -5.53
N MET A 72 3.49 8.01 -4.94
CA MET A 72 3.05 6.83 -4.21
C MET A 72 2.43 7.13 -2.85
N ALA A 73 2.56 8.34 -2.31
CA ALA A 73 1.87 8.74 -1.08
C ALA A 73 0.47 9.30 -1.36
N ILE A 74 0.12 9.57 -2.62
CA ILE A 74 -1.18 10.15 -2.99
C ILE A 74 -2.24 9.04 -2.94
N HIS A 75 -3.15 9.15 -1.99
CA HIS A 75 -4.31 8.26 -1.88
C HIS A 75 -5.40 8.62 -2.90
N ASN A 76 -5.80 9.90 -2.95
CA ASN A 76 -6.72 10.40 -3.97
C ASN A 76 -6.56 11.91 -4.14
N VAL A 77 -7.17 12.44 -5.21
CA VAL A 77 -7.18 13.88 -5.50
C VAL A 77 -8.61 14.36 -5.62
N THR A 78 -9.02 15.21 -4.69
CA THR A 78 -10.34 15.85 -4.64
C THR A 78 -10.17 17.35 -4.86
N ASP A 79 -10.54 18.18 -3.89
CA ASP A 79 -10.16 19.60 -3.81
C ASP A 79 -8.76 19.77 -3.20
N THR A 80 -8.29 18.73 -2.50
CA THR A 80 -6.94 18.56 -1.97
C THR A 80 -6.31 17.28 -2.52
N ILE A 81 -4.99 17.16 -2.39
CA ILE A 81 -4.27 15.90 -2.52
C ILE A 81 -4.33 15.23 -1.15
N ASN A 82 -5.05 14.12 -1.05
CA ASN A 82 -5.18 13.38 0.20
C ASN A 82 -4.13 12.27 0.20
N LEU A 83 -3.36 12.20 1.28
CA LEU A 83 -2.26 11.28 1.44
C LEU A 83 -2.68 10.05 2.24
N SER A 84 -1.91 8.98 2.11
CA SER A 84 -2.20 7.71 2.78
C SER A 84 -2.03 7.71 4.30
N ASN A 85 -1.29 8.68 4.84
CA ASN A 85 -1.19 8.92 6.27
C ASN A 85 -2.35 9.79 6.82
N GLY A 86 -3.35 10.11 5.99
CA GLY A 86 -4.51 10.91 6.38
C GLY A 86 -4.32 12.42 6.29
N GLU A 87 -3.12 12.90 5.92
CA GLU A 87 -2.88 14.32 5.70
C GLU A 87 -3.43 14.79 4.34
N SER A 88 -3.70 16.10 4.22
CA SER A 88 -4.19 16.72 3.00
C SER A 88 -3.32 17.91 2.60
N LEU A 89 -2.92 17.95 1.33
CA LEU A 89 -2.11 19.02 0.75
C LEU A 89 -2.91 19.85 -0.25
N GLY A 90 -2.77 21.17 -0.17
CA GLY A 90 -3.32 22.07 -1.17
C GLY A 90 -2.56 21.97 -2.49
N TYR A 91 -3.25 22.20 -3.60
CA TYR A 91 -2.64 22.32 -4.92
C TYR A 91 -3.37 23.41 -5.73
N THR A 92 -2.74 23.92 -6.79
CA THR A 92 -3.41 24.90 -7.65
C THR A 92 -4.36 24.21 -8.62
N ALA A 93 -5.62 24.63 -8.76
CA ALA A 93 -6.62 23.97 -9.61
C ALA A 93 -6.13 23.66 -11.04
N ARG A 94 -5.35 24.57 -11.65
CA ARG A 94 -4.72 24.37 -12.97
C ARG A 94 -3.81 23.13 -13.08
N LYS A 95 -3.26 22.67 -11.96
CA LYS A 95 -2.39 21.47 -11.87
C LYS A 95 -3.18 20.18 -11.70
N LYS A 96 -4.50 20.20 -11.46
CA LYS A 96 -5.31 18.97 -11.23
C LYS A 96 -5.11 17.94 -12.34
N GLY A 97 -5.20 18.38 -13.60
CA GLY A 97 -5.04 17.50 -14.76
C GLY A 97 -3.64 16.89 -14.86
N GLU A 98 -2.60 17.68 -14.58
CA GLU A 98 -1.21 17.23 -14.53
C GLU A 98 -1.02 16.19 -13.41
N ILE A 99 -1.49 16.48 -12.19
CA ILE A 99 -1.41 15.57 -11.04
C ILE A 99 -2.08 14.23 -11.36
N MET A 100 -3.32 14.26 -11.86
CA MET A 100 -4.06 13.05 -12.20
C MET A 100 -3.38 12.25 -13.32
N LYS A 101 -2.76 12.93 -14.30
CA LYS A 101 -2.00 12.27 -15.36
C LYS A 101 -0.74 11.60 -14.81
N THR A 102 0.04 12.30 -13.99
CA THR A 102 1.26 11.76 -13.39
C THR A 102 0.96 10.58 -12.47
N LEU A 103 -0.11 10.67 -11.66
CA LEU A 103 -0.54 9.57 -10.80
C LEU A 103 -0.88 8.32 -11.62
N ARG A 104 -1.67 8.46 -12.69
CA ARG A 104 -2.00 7.35 -13.59
C ARG A 104 -0.76 6.76 -14.27
N ASN A 105 0.17 7.60 -14.73
CA ASN A 105 1.40 7.13 -15.35
C ASN A 105 2.26 6.34 -14.33
N ALA A 106 2.40 6.83 -13.10
CA ALA A 106 3.15 6.12 -12.07
C ALA A 106 2.50 4.77 -11.72
N GLN A 107 1.17 4.71 -11.60
CA GLN A 107 0.45 3.45 -11.41
C GLN A 107 0.69 2.49 -12.59
N GLN A 108 0.67 3.00 -13.82
CA GLN A 108 0.98 2.21 -15.02
C GLN A 108 2.41 1.66 -14.99
N ASP A 109 3.40 2.47 -14.58
CA ASP A 109 4.79 2.04 -14.51
C ASP A 109 5.00 0.98 -13.42
N VAL A 110 4.35 1.13 -12.26
CA VAL A 110 4.34 0.11 -11.20
C VAL A 110 3.74 -1.20 -11.71
N ILE A 111 2.56 -1.14 -12.33
CA ILE A 111 1.88 -2.35 -12.85
C ILE A 111 2.67 -3.00 -13.99
N ARG A 112 3.32 -2.22 -14.86
CA ARG A 112 4.25 -2.75 -15.86
C ARG A 112 5.47 -3.42 -15.22
N GLY A 113 5.90 -2.93 -14.06
CA GLY A 113 6.99 -3.49 -13.28
C GLY A 113 6.67 -4.83 -12.61
N PHE A 114 5.42 -5.28 -12.61
CA PHE A 114 5.02 -6.58 -12.02
C PHE A 114 5.52 -7.80 -12.80
N GLN A 115 6.31 -7.64 -13.87
CA GLN A 115 6.86 -8.75 -14.63
C GLN A 115 7.64 -9.73 -13.73
N ASN A 116 7.00 -10.87 -13.44
CA ASN A 116 7.34 -12.15 -12.78
C ASN A 116 8.76 -12.36 -12.18
N HIS A 117 9.39 -11.36 -11.59
CA HIS A 117 10.65 -11.56 -10.88
C HIS A 117 10.36 -12.12 -9.48
N GLY A 118 10.46 -13.45 -9.34
CA GLY A 118 10.38 -14.14 -8.06
C GLY A 118 8.97 -14.45 -7.56
N VAL A 119 7.95 -14.34 -8.42
CA VAL A 119 6.56 -14.75 -8.15
C VAL A 119 6.43 -16.25 -8.48
N PRO A 120 5.91 -17.10 -7.58
CA PRO A 120 5.55 -18.49 -7.90
C PRO A 120 4.55 -18.57 -9.07
N MET A 121 4.72 -19.55 -9.96
CA MET A 121 3.90 -19.70 -11.18
C MET A 121 2.83 -20.80 -11.07
N THR A 122 2.97 -21.72 -10.12
CA THR A 122 2.04 -22.84 -9.93
C THR A 122 1.55 -22.91 -8.48
N ASP A 123 0.40 -23.56 -8.27
CA ASP A 123 -0.15 -23.77 -6.93
C ASP A 123 0.84 -24.53 -6.02
N ASP A 124 1.59 -25.48 -6.57
CA ASP A 124 2.65 -26.21 -5.85
C ASP A 124 3.80 -25.29 -5.43
N GLU A 125 4.24 -24.38 -6.30
CA GLU A 125 5.29 -23.40 -5.96
C GLU A 125 4.82 -22.40 -4.90
N TYR A 126 3.55 -21.96 -4.95
CA TYR A 126 2.95 -21.14 -3.90
C TYR A 126 2.90 -21.87 -2.56
N HIS A 127 2.45 -23.12 -2.58
CA HIS A 127 2.38 -23.96 -1.38
C HIS A 127 3.77 -24.19 -0.79
N ASP A 128 4.78 -24.50 -1.62
CA ASP A 128 6.16 -24.66 -1.16
C ASP A 128 6.74 -23.38 -0.57
N TYR A 129 6.46 -22.22 -1.18
CA TYR A 129 6.91 -20.92 -0.68
C TYR A 129 6.30 -20.58 0.69
N TYR A 130 5.01 -20.86 0.86
CA TYR A 130 4.24 -20.53 2.07
C TYR A 130 4.03 -21.72 3.02
N ARG A 131 4.75 -22.85 2.84
CA ARG A 131 4.56 -24.08 3.63
C ARG A 131 4.58 -23.86 5.15
N SER A 132 5.36 -22.89 5.63
CA SER A 132 5.41 -22.55 7.07
C SER A 132 4.11 -21.96 7.62
N PHE A 133 3.18 -21.53 6.76
CA PHE A 133 1.90 -20.93 7.11
C PHE A 133 0.76 -21.96 7.25
N ASP A 134 0.97 -23.20 6.78
CA ASP A 134 -0.06 -24.25 6.77
C ASP A 134 -0.59 -24.61 8.17
N GLN A 135 0.23 -24.43 9.21
CA GLN A 135 -0.12 -24.78 10.60
C GLN A 135 -0.29 -23.55 11.50
N LEU A 136 -0.28 -22.34 10.94
CA LEU A 136 -0.48 -21.14 11.75
C LEU A 136 -1.94 -21.07 12.26
N PRO A 137 -2.15 -20.66 13.52
CA PRO A 137 -3.48 -20.65 14.14
C PRO A 137 -4.31 -19.41 13.75
N PHE A 138 -4.08 -18.86 12.57
CA PHE A 138 -4.79 -17.71 12.03
C PHE A 138 -4.85 -17.80 10.51
N ALA A 139 -5.88 -17.20 9.92
CA ALA A 139 -6.06 -17.22 8.48
C ALA A 139 -4.99 -16.37 7.79
N PHE A 140 -4.35 -16.94 6.77
CA PHE A 140 -3.42 -16.25 5.90
C PHE A 140 -3.71 -16.58 4.44
N THR A 141 -3.61 -15.56 3.59
CA THR A 141 -3.72 -15.68 2.14
C THR A 141 -2.75 -14.75 1.43
N ASP A 142 -2.25 -15.21 0.28
CA ASP A 142 -1.62 -14.34 -0.71
C ASP A 142 -2.57 -14.21 -1.90
N ILE A 143 -2.90 -12.97 -2.26
CA ILE A 143 -3.81 -12.62 -3.35
C ILE A 143 -3.08 -11.82 -4.42
N GLU A 144 -3.36 -12.11 -5.69
CA GLU A 144 -2.92 -11.31 -6.83
C GLU A 144 -4.00 -10.29 -7.19
N MET A 145 -3.64 -9.01 -7.28
CA MET A 145 -4.59 -7.96 -7.63
C MET A 145 -4.87 -7.92 -9.14
N VAL A 146 -6.15 -7.85 -9.50
CA VAL A 146 -6.59 -7.70 -10.89
C VAL A 146 -6.91 -6.23 -11.17
N PHE A 147 -6.31 -5.69 -12.23
CA PHE A 147 -6.48 -4.30 -12.63
C PHE A 147 -7.21 -4.17 -13.98
N ASP A 148 -8.10 -3.17 -14.11
CA ASP A 148 -8.75 -2.85 -15.38
C ASP A 148 -7.83 -2.12 -16.37
N GLU A 149 -8.36 -1.74 -17.53
CA GLU A 149 -7.64 -0.96 -18.54
C GLU A 149 -7.22 0.43 -18.01
N GLU A 150 -8.01 0.99 -17.09
CA GLU A 150 -7.75 2.26 -16.42
C GLU A 150 -6.77 2.13 -15.24
N LYS A 151 -6.25 0.92 -14.98
CA LYS A 151 -5.30 0.60 -13.90
C LYS A 151 -5.86 0.79 -12.50
N ARG A 152 -7.16 0.57 -12.34
CA ARG A 152 -7.82 0.46 -11.05
C ARG A 152 -7.96 -1.00 -10.67
N ALA A 153 -7.75 -1.32 -9.40
CA ALA A 153 -8.09 -2.62 -8.87
C ALA A 153 -9.59 -2.89 -9.04
N VAL A 154 -9.94 -4.07 -9.57
CA VAL A 154 -11.33 -4.49 -9.84
C VAL A 154 -11.68 -5.85 -9.27
N ASP A 155 -10.70 -6.67 -8.95
CA ASP A 155 -10.86 -7.98 -8.31
C ASP A 155 -9.50 -8.41 -7.73
N TRP A 156 -9.45 -9.57 -7.09
CA TRP A 156 -8.21 -10.26 -6.78
C TRP A 156 -8.39 -11.77 -6.91
N ILE A 157 -7.28 -12.48 -7.12
CA ILE A 157 -7.26 -13.94 -7.27
C ILE A 157 -6.50 -14.54 -6.10
N PHE A 158 -7.08 -15.55 -5.45
CA PHE A 158 -6.40 -16.29 -4.39
C PHE A 158 -5.28 -17.14 -4.99
N ARG A 159 -4.05 -16.90 -4.57
CA ARG A 159 -2.86 -17.63 -5.04
C ARG A 159 -2.32 -18.60 -4.01
N TYR A 160 -2.48 -18.25 -2.74
CA TYR A 160 -2.25 -19.16 -1.62
C TYR A 160 -3.27 -18.91 -0.51
N GLY A 161 -3.58 -19.95 0.25
CA GLY A 161 -4.42 -19.89 1.44
C GLY A 161 -4.11 -21.04 2.37
N ASN A 162 -4.04 -20.78 3.67
CA ASN A 162 -3.84 -21.83 4.67
C ASN A 162 -5.18 -22.43 5.16
N PRO A 163 -5.18 -23.56 5.89
CA PRO A 163 -6.40 -24.19 6.37
C PRO A 163 -7.32 -23.26 7.20
N GLU A 164 -6.75 -22.33 7.97
CA GLU A 164 -7.52 -21.35 8.73
C GLU A 164 -8.26 -20.34 7.83
N LEU A 165 -7.69 -19.98 6.66
CA LEU A 165 -8.42 -19.22 5.64
C LEU A 165 -9.66 -19.98 5.18
N ALA A 166 -9.53 -21.26 4.83
CA ALA A 166 -10.67 -22.06 4.38
C ALA A 166 -11.76 -22.19 5.44
N ARG A 167 -11.36 -22.33 6.72
CA ARG A 167 -12.29 -22.32 7.85
C ARG A 167 -13.02 -20.98 7.96
N LEU A 168 -12.28 -19.87 7.90
CA LEU A 168 -12.82 -18.52 8.05
C LEU A 168 -13.76 -18.14 6.90
N GLU A 169 -13.32 -18.37 5.66
CA GLU A 169 -14.05 -18.06 4.43
C GLU A 169 -15.21 -19.04 4.15
N LYS A 170 -15.31 -20.12 4.95
CA LYS A 170 -16.33 -21.18 4.83
C LYS A 170 -16.33 -21.82 3.43
N LEU A 171 -15.18 -21.85 2.77
CA LEU A 171 -14.95 -22.46 1.45
C LEU A 171 -13.66 -23.29 1.45
N PRO A 172 -13.65 -24.46 0.81
CA PRO A 172 -12.46 -25.30 0.75
C PRO A 172 -11.37 -24.65 -0.14
N LEU A 173 -10.10 -24.93 0.18
CA LEU A 173 -8.95 -24.33 -0.51
C LEU A 173 -8.94 -24.63 -2.01
N ASP A 174 -9.30 -25.84 -2.43
CA ASP A 174 -9.37 -26.24 -3.83
C ASP A 174 -10.37 -25.42 -4.66
N ARG A 175 -11.35 -24.79 -3.99
CA ARG A 175 -12.29 -23.85 -4.61
C ARG A 175 -11.79 -22.41 -4.54
N LEU A 176 -11.10 -22.02 -3.47
CA LEU A 176 -10.55 -20.67 -3.32
C LEU A 176 -9.40 -20.43 -4.29
N ILE A 177 -8.37 -21.28 -4.25
CA ILE A 177 -7.13 -21.08 -4.99
C ILE A 177 -7.39 -21.09 -6.50
N GLY A 178 -6.78 -20.12 -7.19
CA GLY A 178 -6.93 -19.91 -8.63
C GLY A 178 -8.19 -19.15 -9.05
N ASN A 179 -9.18 -18.99 -8.16
CA ASN A 179 -10.43 -18.27 -8.44
C ASN A 179 -10.38 -16.83 -7.94
N SER A 180 -11.08 -15.94 -8.64
CA SER A 180 -11.20 -14.55 -8.21
C SER A 180 -12.25 -14.39 -7.12
N PHE A 181 -12.12 -13.37 -6.28
CA PHE A 181 -13.11 -13.11 -5.24
C PHE A 181 -14.50 -12.90 -5.85
N GLY A 182 -14.58 -12.11 -6.92
CA GLY A 182 -15.84 -11.84 -7.62
C GLY A 182 -16.51 -13.07 -8.25
N SER A 183 -15.78 -14.16 -8.53
CA SER A 183 -16.38 -15.41 -9.01
C SER A 183 -16.92 -16.30 -7.88
N LEU A 184 -16.40 -16.12 -6.66
CA LEU A 184 -16.72 -16.92 -5.48
C LEU A 184 -17.81 -16.31 -4.61
N PHE A 185 -17.76 -14.98 -4.44
CA PHE A 185 -18.64 -14.23 -3.55
C PHE A 185 -19.36 -13.11 -4.31
N SER A 186 -20.65 -12.96 -4.02
CA SER A 186 -21.43 -11.83 -4.52
C SER A 186 -21.16 -10.58 -3.68
N ASN A 187 -21.08 -9.42 -4.33
CA ASN A 187 -20.97 -8.09 -3.70
C ASN A 187 -19.66 -7.84 -2.96
N MET A 188 -18.55 -7.77 -3.70
CA MET A 188 -17.26 -7.35 -3.17
C MET A 188 -17.32 -5.97 -2.52
N ASP A 189 -17.13 -5.91 -1.20
CA ASP A 189 -17.03 -4.63 -0.50
C ASP A 189 -15.76 -3.88 -0.92
N SER A 190 -15.97 -2.69 -1.50
CA SER A 190 -14.91 -1.81 -2.02
C SER A 190 -13.83 -1.44 -1.00
N LYS A 191 -14.11 -1.56 0.30
CA LYS A 191 -13.13 -1.27 1.36
C LYS A 191 -11.94 -2.23 1.35
N TRP A 192 -12.18 -3.52 1.08
CA TRP A 192 -11.14 -4.55 1.00
C TRP A 192 -10.28 -4.30 -0.23
N LEU A 193 -10.93 -4.18 -1.39
CA LEU A 193 -10.30 -3.90 -2.67
C LEU A 193 -9.37 -2.68 -2.62
N ARG A 194 -9.86 -1.56 -2.05
CA ARG A 194 -9.08 -0.33 -1.91
C ARG A 194 -7.88 -0.50 -0.99
N SER A 195 -8.01 -1.29 0.08
CA SER A 195 -6.91 -1.51 1.02
C SER A 195 -5.83 -2.42 0.42
N TYR A 196 -6.23 -3.46 -0.30
CA TYR A 196 -5.29 -4.34 -1.00
C TYR A 196 -4.60 -3.62 -2.17
N GLU A 197 -5.34 -2.80 -2.93
CA GLU A 197 -4.75 -1.93 -3.96
C GLU A 197 -3.66 -1.04 -3.38
N ARG A 198 -3.88 -0.45 -2.20
CA ARG A 198 -2.86 0.38 -1.53
C ARG A 198 -1.63 -0.42 -1.13
N ALA A 199 -1.83 -1.62 -0.58
CA ALA A 199 -0.71 -2.49 -0.23
C ALA A 199 0.14 -2.83 -1.47
N VAL A 200 -0.50 -3.14 -2.59
CA VAL A 200 0.17 -3.53 -3.84
C VAL A 200 0.82 -2.35 -4.56
N LEU A 201 0.10 -1.25 -4.77
CA LEU A 201 0.59 -0.12 -5.56
C LEU A 201 1.53 0.78 -4.78
N TYR A 202 1.31 0.95 -3.47
CA TYR A 202 2.02 1.93 -2.65
C TYR A 202 2.95 1.27 -1.61
N GLY A 203 2.95 -0.06 -1.52
CA GLY A 203 3.80 -0.80 -0.60
C GLY A 203 3.40 -0.63 0.87
N GLU A 204 2.15 -0.24 1.13
CA GLU A 204 1.66 0.06 2.47
C GLU A 204 1.35 -1.21 3.26
N LYS A 205 1.57 -1.14 4.57
CA LYS A 205 1.07 -2.13 5.53
C LYS A 205 -0.11 -1.52 6.25
N LEU A 206 -1.28 -2.11 6.08
CA LEU A 206 -2.52 -1.56 6.59
C LEU A 206 -3.17 -2.57 7.53
N GLU A 207 -3.81 -2.04 8.57
CA GLU A 207 -4.67 -2.81 9.46
C GLU A 207 -6.06 -2.19 9.40
N LEU A 208 -7.06 -3.04 9.28
CA LEU A 208 -8.43 -2.61 9.13
C LEU A 208 -9.36 -3.58 9.87
N ILE A 209 -10.37 -3.02 10.52
CA ILE A 209 -11.34 -3.73 11.34
C ILE A 209 -12.72 -3.37 10.83
N ASP A 210 -13.39 -4.33 10.21
CA ASP A 210 -14.69 -4.10 9.60
C ASP A 210 -15.49 -5.41 9.46
N TYR A 211 -16.79 -5.29 9.28
CA TYR A 211 -17.69 -6.40 9.05
C TYR A 211 -17.61 -6.88 7.60
N SER A 212 -17.35 -8.17 7.37
CA SER A 212 -17.49 -8.80 6.06
C SER A 212 -18.91 -9.36 5.89
N PRO A 213 -19.74 -8.78 5.00
CA PRO A 213 -21.07 -9.31 4.71
C PRO A 213 -21.04 -10.68 4.01
N GLU A 214 -19.95 -11.01 3.30
CA GLU A 214 -19.84 -12.23 2.50
C GLU A 214 -19.76 -13.49 3.36
N ILE A 215 -19.18 -13.38 4.55
CA ILE A 215 -19.05 -14.49 5.51
C ILE A 215 -19.73 -14.22 6.86
N ASP A 216 -20.43 -13.09 6.99
CA ASP A 216 -21.13 -12.63 8.21
C ASP A 216 -20.22 -12.66 9.43
N THR A 217 -19.12 -11.90 9.37
CA THR A 217 -18.09 -11.92 10.42
C THR A 217 -17.39 -10.57 10.55
N ASN A 218 -17.12 -10.14 11.80
CA ASN A 218 -16.26 -8.99 12.06
C ASN A 218 -14.79 -9.40 11.90
N LEU A 219 -14.16 -8.87 10.86
CA LEU A 219 -12.80 -9.20 10.51
C LEU A 219 -11.83 -8.11 10.96
N LYS A 220 -10.71 -8.55 11.52
CA LYS A 220 -9.48 -7.77 11.57
C LYS A 220 -8.58 -8.30 10.46
N VAL A 221 -8.19 -7.44 9.53
CA VAL A 221 -7.27 -7.79 8.45
C VAL A 221 -6.03 -6.91 8.50
N THR A 222 -4.87 -7.54 8.48
CA THR A 222 -3.58 -6.88 8.24
C THR A 222 -3.12 -7.25 6.84
N CYS A 223 -3.03 -6.27 5.94
CA CYS A 223 -2.59 -6.47 4.56
C CYS A 223 -1.26 -5.77 4.27
N PHE A 224 -0.41 -6.38 3.44
CA PHE A 224 0.94 -5.90 3.15
C PHE A 224 1.43 -6.38 1.77
N PRO A 225 2.40 -5.68 1.14
CA PRO A 225 3.00 -6.14 -0.11
C PRO A 225 3.79 -7.44 0.07
N THR A 226 3.65 -8.38 -0.87
CA THR A 226 4.45 -9.62 -0.95
C THR A 226 5.27 -9.62 -2.24
N PHE A 227 4.79 -10.29 -3.28
CA PHE A 227 5.35 -10.25 -4.61
C PHE A 227 4.85 -9.02 -5.39
N PRO A 228 5.52 -8.62 -6.48
CA PRO A 228 5.00 -7.57 -7.36
C PRO A 228 3.59 -7.90 -7.84
N GLY A 229 2.60 -7.05 -7.57
CA GLY A 229 1.19 -7.30 -7.89
C GLY A 229 0.39 -8.04 -6.82
N HIS A 230 1.04 -8.50 -5.75
CA HIS A 230 0.44 -9.34 -4.73
C HIS A 230 0.33 -8.66 -3.37
N CYS A 231 -0.71 -9.08 -2.63
CA CYS A 231 -0.97 -8.66 -1.27
C CYS A 231 -1.07 -9.89 -0.35
N GLY A 232 -0.24 -9.94 0.68
CA GLY A 232 -0.41 -10.87 1.79
C GLY A 232 -1.43 -10.32 2.78
N CYS A 233 -2.36 -11.15 3.21
CA CYS A 233 -3.40 -10.79 4.17
C CYS A 233 -3.41 -11.78 5.34
N ILE A 234 -3.34 -11.27 6.57
CA ILE A 234 -3.61 -12.02 7.79
C ILE A 234 -4.99 -11.60 8.29
N LEU A 235 -5.87 -12.58 8.51
CA LEU A 235 -7.26 -12.34 8.88
C LEU A 235 -7.58 -12.99 10.23
N PHE A 236 -8.37 -12.28 11.03
CA PHE A 236 -8.91 -12.79 12.27
C PHE A 236 -10.40 -12.51 12.39
N ASN A 237 -11.16 -13.49 12.87
CA ASN A 237 -12.49 -13.23 13.43
C ASN A 237 -12.32 -12.57 14.80
N ILE A 238 -12.73 -11.31 14.92
CA ILE A 238 -12.60 -10.53 16.15
C ILE A 238 -13.37 -11.17 17.31
N SER A 239 -14.45 -11.89 17.01
CA SER A 239 -15.26 -12.59 18.02
C SER A 239 -14.51 -13.76 18.67
N GLU A 240 -13.42 -14.24 18.05
CA GLU A 240 -12.57 -15.32 18.55
C GLU A 240 -11.34 -14.78 19.30
N ILE A 241 -11.18 -13.46 19.42
CA ILE A 241 -10.02 -12.82 20.06
C ILE A 241 -10.43 -12.10 21.33
N GLU A 242 -9.77 -12.44 22.44
CA GLU A 242 -9.85 -11.66 23.68
C GLU A 242 -8.88 -10.47 23.64
N PHE A 243 -9.40 -9.26 23.80
CA PHE A 243 -8.59 -8.05 23.92
C PHE A 243 -8.25 -7.80 25.38
N VAL A 244 -6.99 -8.02 25.75
CA VAL A 244 -6.49 -7.66 27.08
C VAL A 244 -6.19 -6.16 27.10
N SER A 245 -6.91 -5.39 27.92
CA SER A 245 -6.60 -3.97 28.10
C SER A 245 -5.32 -3.82 28.93
N SER A 246 -4.26 -3.25 28.34
CA SER A 246 -3.13 -2.74 29.12
C SER A 246 -3.52 -1.38 29.72
N SER A 247 -4.14 -1.40 30.90
CA SER A 247 -4.19 -0.23 31.76
C SER A 247 -2.79 0.01 32.32
N GLN A 248 -2.10 1.04 31.84
CA GLN A 248 -1.05 1.74 32.58
C GLN A 248 -1.39 3.23 32.60
#